data_AF-A0A1I0Q9T6-F1
#
_entry.id   AF-A0A1I0Q9T6-F1
#
_cell.length_a   1.000
_cell.length_b   1.000
_cell.length_c   1.000
_cell.angle_alpha   90.00
_cell.angle_beta   90.00
_cell.angle_gamma   90.00
#
_symmetry.space_group_name_H-M   'P 1'
#
loop_
_entity.id
_entity.type
_entity.pdbx_description
1 polymer ?
#
loop_
_entity_poly.entity_id
_entity_poly.type
_entity_poly.pdbx_seq_one_letter_code
_entity_poly.pdbx_strand_id
1 'polypeptide(L)'
;MKKYLLFIDTETTGIPKRWDLPYSDTDNWPSAVQVSWILYDEFGNLVKKENFYINTGNLKISVASFRVHGITREFLSKNGETRSFVLKKLSEDIREYHPLITGHFTEFDIHTLSCDFYRAGLENPFQQSHFYCTMLKSKDYVLNPDVDYFRLPQLYDFLFNEKMERSHDAMIDAEMTAKCFFEIRSRGEISEDELQKIHHEIECKLKFLTNKMK
;
A
#
# COMPACT_ATOMS: atom_id res chain seq x y z
N MET A 1 17.26 2.74 -10.39
CA MET A 1 15.88 3.30 -10.28
C MET A 1 14.98 2.92 -11.46
N LYS A 2 13.71 2.57 -11.18
CA LYS A 2 12.67 2.26 -12.20
C LYS A 2 12.20 3.52 -12.93
N LYS A 3 11.72 3.37 -14.16
CA LYS A 3 11.18 4.47 -14.99
C LYS A 3 9.86 5.05 -14.51
N TYR A 4 9.10 4.25 -13.75
CA TYR A 4 7.81 4.65 -13.20
C TYR A 4 7.78 4.33 -11.70
N LEU A 5 7.06 5.17 -10.98
CA LEU A 5 6.83 5.08 -9.55
C LEU A 5 5.32 4.95 -9.33
N LEU A 6 4.89 3.95 -8.57
CA LEU A 6 3.49 3.77 -8.22
C LEU A 6 3.37 3.91 -6.70
N PHE A 7 2.63 4.91 -6.24
CA PHE A 7 2.33 5.09 -4.82
C PHE A 7 0.96 4.49 -4.54
N ILE A 8 0.88 3.55 -3.61
CA ILE A 8 -0.34 2.82 -3.28
C ILE A 8 -0.63 2.89 -1.79
N ASP A 9 -1.91 2.95 -1.47
CA ASP A 9 -2.43 2.82 -0.11
C ASP A 9 -3.81 2.15 -0.15
N THR A 10 -4.21 1.53 0.95
CA THR A 10 -5.49 0.86 1.09
C THR A 10 -6.15 1.14 2.44
N GLU A 11 -7.45 1.43 2.40
CA GLU A 11 -8.29 1.30 3.59
C GLU A 11 -8.91 -0.10 3.59
N THR A 12 -8.99 -0.72 4.77
CA THR A 12 -9.27 -2.16 4.87
C THR A 12 -10.32 -2.49 5.91
N THR A 13 -10.98 -3.64 5.75
CA THR A 13 -12.00 -4.11 6.71
C THR A 13 -11.46 -4.39 8.12
N GLY A 14 -10.14 -4.52 8.28
CA GLY A 14 -9.48 -4.92 9.53
C GLY A 14 -7.98 -5.11 9.35
N ILE A 15 -7.35 -5.72 10.35
CA ILE A 15 -5.97 -6.21 10.26
C ILE A 15 -5.98 -7.74 10.19
N PRO A 16 -4.93 -8.39 9.65
CA PRO A 16 -4.85 -9.85 9.65
C PRO A 16 -4.80 -10.39 11.08
N LYS A 17 -5.45 -11.54 11.32
CA LYS A 17 -5.35 -12.22 12.63
C LYS A 17 -3.94 -12.79 12.84
N ARG A 18 -3.31 -13.24 11.75
CA ARG A 18 -1.98 -13.84 11.69
C ARG A 18 -1.29 -13.46 10.39
N TRP A 19 -0.02 -13.07 10.48
CA TRP A 19 0.78 -12.63 9.33
C TRP A 19 1.51 -13.78 8.61
N ASP A 20 1.53 -14.97 9.21
CA ASP A 20 2.29 -16.13 8.73
C ASP A 20 1.44 -17.11 7.90
N LEU A 21 0.15 -16.85 7.73
CA LEU A 21 -0.78 -17.69 6.96
C LEU A 21 -0.74 -17.39 5.46
N PRO A 22 -1.03 -18.37 4.58
CA PRO A 22 -1.06 -18.15 3.14
C PRO A 22 -2.21 -17.21 2.74
N TYR A 23 -2.12 -16.60 1.55
CA TYR A 23 -3.19 -15.73 1.02
C TYR A 23 -4.49 -16.46 0.72
N SER A 24 -4.44 -17.80 0.60
CA SER A 24 -5.62 -18.64 0.45
C SER A 24 -6.46 -18.76 1.72
N ASP A 25 -5.91 -18.44 2.90
CA ASP A 25 -6.66 -18.35 4.15
C ASP A 25 -7.44 -17.03 4.22
N THR A 26 -8.48 -16.92 3.41
CA THR A 26 -9.21 -15.66 3.20
C THR A 26 -9.99 -15.17 4.44
N ASP A 27 -10.19 -16.00 5.45
CA ASP A 27 -10.84 -15.63 6.72
C ASP A 27 -9.85 -14.99 7.72
N ASN A 28 -8.55 -15.16 7.50
CA ASN A 28 -7.49 -14.54 8.27
C ASN A 28 -7.22 -13.09 7.83
N TRP A 29 -7.13 -12.86 6.53
CA TRP A 29 -6.71 -11.59 5.95
C TRP A 29 -7.88 -10.61 5.83
N PRO A 30 -7.64 -9.29 5.96
CA PRO A 30 -8.66 -8.31 5.65
C PRO A 30 -8.91 -8.23 4.13
N SER A 31 -9.92 -7.45 3.74
CA SER A 31 -10.18 -7.06 2.35
C SER A 31 -10.11 -5.54 2.26
N ALA A 32 -9.66 -5.02 1.11
CA ALA A 32 -9.67 -3.59 0.87
C ALA A 32 -11.11 -3.07 0.69
N VAL A 33 -11.40 -1.92 1.28
CA VAL A 33 -12.63 -1.13 1.07
C VAL A 33 -12.37 0.12 0.23
N GLN A 34 -11.13 0.61 0.22
CA GLN A 34 -10.63 1.63 -0.70
C GLN A 34 -9.26 1.19 -1.21
N VAL A 35 -9.00 1.40 -2.50
CA VAL A 35 -7.70 1.18 -3.13
C VAL A 35 -7.39 2.40 -3.97
N SER A 36 -6.26 3.04 -3.64
CA SER A 36 -5.82 4.25 -4.32
C SER A 36 -4.40 4.05 -4.82
N TRP A 37 -4.13 4.45 -6.05
CA TRP A 37 -2.77 4.50 -6.55
C TRP A 37 -2.51 5.68 -7.46
N ILE A 38 -1.25 6.12 -7.46
CA ILE A 38 -0.76 7.26 -8.22
C ILE A 38 0.50 6.85 -8.95
N LEU A 39 0.50 7.00 -10.27
CA LEU A 39 1.65 6.75 -11.13
C LEU A 39 2.34 8.06 -11.47
N TYR A 40 3.65 8.07 -11.27
CA TYR A 40 4.56 9.11 -11.73
C TYR A 40 5.61 8.51 -12.65
N ASP A 41 6.11 9.32 -13.58
CA ASP A 41 7.33 8.99 -14.32
C ASP A 41 8.59 9.23 -13.45
N GLU A 42 9.75 8.89 -14.00
CA GLU A 42 11.04 9.05 -13.32
C GLU A 42 11.35 10.51 -12.92
N PHE A 43 10.83 11.47 -13.68
CA PHE A 43 10.99 12.91 -13.46
C PHE A 43 10.00 13.49 -12.44
N GLY A 44 9.05 12.68 -11.96
CA GLY A 44 8.03 13.11 -11.00
C GLY A 44 6.82 13.78 -11.64
N ASN A 45 6.61 13.63 -12.95
CA ASN A 45 5.37 14.07 -13.60
C ASN A 45 4.26 13.06 -13.33
N LEU A 46 3.07 13.57 -13.00
CA LEU A 46 1.88 12.73 -12.82
C LEU A 46 1.47 12.09 -14.15
N VAL A 47 1.46 10.75 -14.19
CA VAL A 47 1.00 9.96 -15.33
C VAL A 47 -0.48 9.61 -15.16
N LYS A 48 -0.84 9.09 -13.98
CA LYS A 48 -2.19 8.59 -13.71
C LYS A 48 -2.49 8.62 -12.21
N LYS A 49 -3.76 8.77 -11.87
CA LYS A 49 -4.28 8.72 -10.50
C LYS A 49 -5.61 7.99 -10.51
N GLU A 50 -5.75 6.98 -9.65
CA GLU A 50 -6.93 6.12 -9.59
C GLU A 50 -7.36 5.95 -8.13
N ASN A 51 -8.64 6.17 -7.83
CA ASN A 51 -9.23 6.02 -6.50
C ASN A 51 -10.51 5.21 -6.63
N PHE A 52 -10.56 4.04 -6.01
CA PHE A 52 -11.74 3.18 -6.05
C PHE A 52 -12.14 2.73 -4.67
N TYR A 53 -13.44 2.68 -4.44
CA TYR A 53 -14.04 1.98 -3.31
C TYR A 53 -14.49 0.59 -3.77
N ILE A 54 -14.35 -0.42 -2.92
CA ILE A 54 -14.75 -1.80 -3.24
C ILE A 54 -16.02 -2.14 -2.48
N ASN A 55 -17.05 -2.54 -3.20
CA ASN A 55 -18.28 -3.08 -2.63
C ASN A 55 -18.40 -4.56 -2.96
N THR A 56 -18.26 -5.41 -1.94
CA THR A 56 -18.71 -6.81 -2.01
C THR A 56 -19.76 -7.07 -0.96
N GLY A 57 -20.86 -7.73 -1.32
CA GLY A 57 -22.06 -7.84 -0.48
C GLY A 57 -21.85 -8.49 0.90
N ASN A 58 -20.69 -9.10 1.13
CA ASN A 58 -20.28 -9.78 2.36
C ASN A 58 -19.17 -9.07 3.18
N LEU A 59 -18.74 -7.84 2.82
CA LEU A 59 -17.65 -7.15 3.55
C LEU A 59 -18.02 -6.87 5.01
N LYS A 60 -17.25 -7.42 5.95
CA LYS A 60 -17.41 -7.17 7.39
C LYS A 60 -16.33 -6.19 7.86
N ILE A 61 -16.64 -4.89 7.79
CA ILE A 61 -15.80 -3.83 8.33
C ILE A 61 -15.83 -3.90 9.86
N SER A 62 -14.65 -4.03 10.48
CA SER A 62 -14.51 -4.03 11.92
C SER A 62 -14.82 -2.64 12.50
N VAL A 63 -15.27 -2.59 13.77
CA VAL A 63 -15.51 -1.31 14.46
C VAL A 63 -14.23 -0.47 14.52
N ALA A 64 -13.07 -1.11 14.67
CA ALA A 64 -11.77 -0.43 14.70
C ALA A 64 -11.47 0.24 13.35
N SER A 65 -11.57 -0.49 12.24
CA SER A 65 -11.39 0.08 10.90
C SER A 65 -12.39 1.18 10.59
N PHE A 66 -13.66 0.98 10.94
CA PHE A 66 -14.68 2.02 10.75
C PHE A 66 -14.34 3.32 11.51
N ARG A 67 -13.84 3.22 12.76
CA ARG A 67 -13.41 4.40 13.53
C ARG A 67 -12.20 5.10 12.91
N VAL A 68 -11.42 4.38 12.12
CA VAL A 68 -10.23 4.89 11.44
C VAL A 68 -10.64 5.65 10.18
N HIS A 69 -11.31 5.00 9.23
CA HIS A 69 -11.56 5.56 7.89
C HIS A 69 -12.99 6.10 7.67
N GLY A 70 -13.95 5.82 8.55
CA GLY A 70 -15.34 6.28 8.44
C GLY A 70 -16.18 5.69 7.29
N ILE A 71 -15.59 4.94 6.35
CA ILE A 71 -16.29 4.26 5.25
C ILE A 71 -17.39 3.31 5.76
N THR A 72 -18.63 3.55 5.36
CA THR A 72 -19.81 2.74 5.70
C THR A 72 -20.22 1.79 4.58
N ARG A 73 -21.05 0.78 4.90
CA ARG A 73 -21.64 -0.10 3.90
C ARG A 73 -22.57 0.65 2.95
N GLU A 74 -23.32 1.62 3.46
CA GLU A 74 -24.23 2.47 2.69
C GLU A 74 -23.46 3.36 1.71
N PHE A 75 -22.25 3.79 2.07
CA PHE A 75 -21.36 4.50 1.17
C PHE A 75 -20.83 3.57 0.08
N LEU A 76 -20.32 2.38 0.46
CA LEU A 76 -19.82 1.39 -0.51
C LEU A 76 -20.91 0.92 -1.47
N SER A 77 -22.17 0.76 -1.01
CA SER A 77 -23.25 0.33 -1.89
C SER A 77 -23.59 1.33 -3.00
N LYS A 78 -23.31 2.62 -2.78
CA LYS A 78 -23.58 3.71 -3.73
C LYS A 78 -22.37 4.07 -4.60
N ASN A 79 -21.17 3.96 -4.06
CA ASN A 79 -19.94 4.49 -4.67
C ASN A 79 -18.90 3.40 -4.99
N GLY A 80 -19.14 2.16 -4.58
CA GLY A 80 -18.18 1.08 -4.69
C GLY A 80 -18.34 0.28 -5.98
N GLU A 81 -17.19 -0.11 -6.52
CA GLU A 81 -17.05 -0.99 -7.67
C GLU A 81 -16.84 -2.44 -7.23
N THR A 82 -16.94 -3.36 -8.19
CA THR A 82 -16.62 -4.77 -7.93
C THR A 82 -15.12 -4.94 -7.66
N ARG A 83 -14.76 -5.83 -6.72
CA ARG A 83 -13.34 -6.18 -6.43
C ARG A 83 -12.58 -6.51 -7.72
N SER A 84 -13.14 -7.36 -8.58
CA SER A 84 -12.48 -7.78 -9.81
C SER A 84 -12.22 -6.64 -10.79
N PHE A 85 -13.10 -5.62 -10.86
CA PHE A 85 -12.88 -4.45 -11.71
C PHE A 85 -11.68 -3.64 -11.23
N VAL A 86 -11.65 -3.29 -9.94
CA VAL A 86 -10.58 -2.49 -9.35
C VAL A 86 -9.22 -3.20 -9.47
N LEU A 87 -9.17 -4.49 -9.12
CA LEU A 87 -7.94 -5.27 -9.17
C LEU A 87 -7.41 -5.49 -10.59
N LYS A 88 -8.30 -5.62 -11.60
CA LYS A 88 -7.88 -5.70 -13.00
C LYS A 88 -7.22 -4.41 -13.45
N LYS A 89 -7.80 -3.25 -13.12
CA LYS A 89 -7.19 -1.95 -13.41
C LYS A 89 -5.80 -1.79 -12.79
N LEU A 90 -5.67 -2.14 -11.50
CA LEU A 90 -4.37 -2.11 -10.83
C LEU A 90 -3.37 -3.07 -11.49
N SER A 91 -3.79 -4.28 -11.83
CA SER A 91 -2.95 -5.28 -12.51
C SER A 91 -2.51 -4.85 -13.91
N GLU A 92 -3.40 -4.20 -14.67
CA GLU A 92 -3.08 -3.60 -15.97
C GLU A 92 -2.01 -2.52 -15.82
N ASP A 93 -2.19 -1.59 -14.89
CA ASP A 93 -1.22 -0.52 -14.64
C ASP A 93 0.15 -1.07 -14.17
N ILE A 94 0.17 -2.05 -13.26
CA ILE A 94 1.44 -2.66 -12.82
C ILE A 94 2.17 -3.34 -14.00
N ARG A 95 1.44 -4.07 -14.85
CA ARG A 95 2.01 -4.78 -16.00
C ARG A 95 2.42 -3.83 -17.12
N GLU A 96 1.72 -2.73 -17.33
CA GLU A 96 2.07 -1.75 -18.35
C GLU A 96 3.35 -0.98 -17.95
N TYR A 97 3.36 -0.43 -16.74
CA TYR A 97 4.40 0.52 -16.31
C TYR A 97 5.61 -0.13 -15.64
N HIS A 98 5.50 -1.37 -15.15
CA HIS A 98 6.55 -2.05 -14.38
C HIS A 98 7.16 -1.16 -13.26
N PRO A 99 6.34 -0.52 -12.42
CA PRO A 99 6.80 0.55 -11.54
C PRO A 99 7.59 0.04 -10.32
N LEU A 100 8.28 0.95 -9.63
CA LEU A 100 8.60 0.77 -8.22
C LEU A 100 7.34 1.02 -7.39
N ILE A 101 6.81 -0.01 -6.74
CA ILE A 101 5.60 0.08 -5.93
C ILE A 101 5.98 0.57 -4.53
N THR A 102 5.45 1.73 -4.16
CA THR A 102 5.81 2.45 -2.94
C THR A 102 4.58 2.70 -2.07
N GLY A 103 4.73 2.55 -0.76
CA GLY A 103 3.67 2.82 0.22
C GLY A 103 4.26 3.32 1.53
N HIS A 104 3.39 3.59 2.51
CA HIS A 104 3.78 3.82 3.90
C HIS A 104 3.22 2.70 4.78
N PHE A 105 4.04 1.65 4.92
CA PHE A 105 3.66 0.29 5.34
C PHE A 105 3.24 -0.64 4.19
N THR A 106 3.94 -0.54 3.06
CA THR A 106 3.73 -1.30 1.81
C THR A 106 3.48 -2.79 1.99
N GLU A 107 4.16 -3.44 2.95
CA GLU A 107 3.94 -4.86 3.22
C GLU A 107 2.46 -5.18 3.49
N PHE A 108 1.77 -4.34 4.27
CA PHE A 108 0.37 -4.52 4.62
C PHE A 108 -0.57 -4.40 3.41
N ASP A 109 -0.36 -3.37 2.58
CA ASP A 109 -1.15 -3.18 1.36
C ASP A 109 -0.98 -4.36 0.40
N ILE A 110 0.27 -4.80 0.19
CA ILE A 110 0.56 -5.91 -0.70
C ILE A 110 -0.05 -7.21 -0.18
N HIS A 111 0.02 -7.51 1.11
CA HIS A 111 -0.66 -8.70 1.66
C HIS A 111 -2.18 -8.64 1.46
N THR A 112 -2.80 -7.50 1.77
CA THR A 112 -4.24 -7.31 1.66
C THR A 112 -4.71 -7.48 0.22
N LEU A 113 -4.06 -6.78 -0.72
CA LEU A 113 -4.39 -6.85 -2.14
C LEU A 113 -4.10 -8.23 -2.70
N SER A 114 -3.04 -8.90 -2.26
CA SER A 114 -2.73 -10.26 -2.69
C SER A 114 -3.79 -11.28 -2.31
N CYS A 115 -4.35 -11.15 -1.11
CA CYS A 115 -5.50 -11.95 -0.71
C CYS A 115 -6.76 -11.58 -1.51
N ASP A 116 -6.97 -10.31 -1.82
CA ASP A 116 -8.08 -9.88 -2.67
C ASP A 116 -7.94 -10.37 -4.13
N PHE A 117 -6.74 -10.43 -4.70
CA PHE A 117 -6.48 -11.09 -5.99
C PHE A 117 -6.86 -12.57 -5.93
N TYR A 118 -6.47 -13.28 -4.86
CA TYR A 118 -6.88 -14.68 -4.64
C TYR A 118 -8.41 -14.82 -4.55
N ARG A 119 -9.09 -13.99 -3.74
CA ARG A 119 -10.56 -13.97 -3.62
C ARG A 119 -11.27 -13.71 -4.95
N ALA A 120 -10.67 -12.91 -5.82
CA ALA A 120 -11.21 -12.57 -7.12
C ALA A 120 -10.90 -13.64 -8.21
N GLY A 121 -10.10 -14.66 -7.89
CA GLY A 121 -9.63 -15.64 -8.88
C GLY A 121 -8.73 -15.01 -9.95
N LEU A 122 -7.99 -13.97 -9.58
CA LEU A 122 -7.12 -13.22 -10.49
C LEU A 122 -5.64 -13.54 -10.19
N GLU A 123 -4.82 -13.49 -11.24
CA GLU A 123 -3.37 -13.59 -11.10
C GLU A 123 -2.83 -12.41 -10.29
N ASN A 124 -1.87 -12.68 -9.43
CA ASN A 124 -1.26 -11.67 -8.58
C ASN A 124 -0.13 -10.93 -9.33
N PRO A 125 -0.26 -9.62 -9.62
CA PRO A 125 0.73 -8.89 -10.41
C PRO A 125 2.02 -8.56 -9.64
N PHE A 126 2.05 -8.80 -8.32
CA PHE A 126 3.14 -8.37 -7.45
C PHE A 126 4.35 -9.32 -7.46
N GLN A 127 4.23 -10.54 -8.02
CA GLN A 127 5.29 -11.56 -7.94
C GLN A 127 6.65 -11.11 -8.51
N GLN A 128 6.65 -10.22 -9.49
CA GLN A 128 7.87 -9.68 -10.14
C GLN A 128 8.06 -8.18 -9.88
N SER A 129 7.26 -7.62 -8.98
CA SER A 129 7.29 -6.20 -8.66
C SER A 129 8.46 -5.87 -7.73
N HIS A 130 8.91 -4.62 -7.80
CA HIS A 130 9.90 -4.08 -6.85
C HIS A 130 9.17 -3.19 -5.86
N PHE A 131 9.58 -3.25 -4.60
CA PHE A 131 8.88 -2.56 -3.50
C PHE A 131 9.78 -1.56 -2.80
N TYR A 132 9.19 -0.46 -2.35
CA TYR A 132 9.81 0.48 -1.43
C TYR A 132 8.82 0.91 -0.36
N CYS A 133 9.28 1.20 0.85
CA CYS A 133 8.43 1.56 1.96
C CYS A 133 9.01 2.76 2.71
N THR A 134 8.30 3.89 2.66
CA THR A 134 8.73 5.12 3.34
C THR A 134 8.72 4.97 4.87
N MET A 135 7.87 4.10 5.42
CA MET A 135 7.89 3.75 6.85
C MET A 135 9.19 3.06 7.24
N LEU A 136 9.69 2.13 6.42
CA LEU A 136 10.98 1.47 6.70
C LEU A 136 12.15 2.44 6.57
N LYS A 137 12.11 3.34 5.57
CA LYS A 137 13.08 4.43 5.45
C LYS A 137 13.06 5.36 6.67
N SER A 138 11.89 5.63 7.24
CA SER A 138 11.75 6.55 8.37
C SER A 138 12.53 6.14 9.62
N LYS A 139 12.92 4.86 9.74
CA LYS A 139 13.82 4.36 10.80
C LYS A 139 15.07 5.21 10.96
N ASP A 140 15.61 5.73 9.85
CA ASP A 140 16.83 6.55 9.84
C ASP A 140 16.66 7.90 10.57
N TYR A 141 15.41 8.36 10.73
CA TYR A 141 15.09 9.64 11.35
C TYR A 141 14.63 9.51 12.80
N VAL A 142 14.36 8.28 13.27
CA VAL A 142 13.84 8.07 14.62
C VAL A 142 14.97 8.15 15.64
N LEU A 143 14.90 9.15 16.52
CA LEU A 143 15.85 9.33 17.62
C LEU A 143 15.38 8.65 18.91
N ASN A 144 14.07 8.38 19.04
CA ASN A 144 13.51 7.77 20.24
C ASN A 144 13.64 6.23 20.17
N PRO A 145 14.37 5.58 21.08
CA PRO A 145 14.54 4.12 21.07
C PRO A 145 13.22 3.34 21.29
N ASP A 146 12.17 3.97 21.81
CA ASP A 146 10.85 3.34 22.02
C ASP A 146 9.96 3.34 20.76
N VAL A 147 10.42 3.97 19.68
CA VAL A 147 9.68 4.08 18.42
C VAL A 147 10.53 3.48 17.31
N ASP A 148 10.01 2.45 16.66
CA ASP A 148 10.75 1.80 15.58
C ASP A 148 10.69 2.59 14.28
N TYR A 149 9.58 3.30 14.00
CA TYR A 149 9.33 4.01 12.74
C TYR A 149 8.33 5.15 12.93
N PHE A 150 8.38 6.14 12.04
CA PHE A 150 7.35 7.18 11.98
C PHE A 150 6.08 6.66 11.32
N ARG A 151 4.92 7.06 11.84
CA ARG A 151 3.66 7.04 11.10
C ARG A 151 3.70 8.09 9.99
N LEU A 152 2.86 7.96 8.98
CA LEU A 152 2.88 8.83 7.80
C LEU A 152 2.84 10.33 8.13
N PRO A 153 1.93 10.82 9.02
CA PRO A 153 1.96 12.22 9.42
C PRO A 153 3.26 12.62 10.15
N GLN A 154 3.84 11.74 10.95
CA GLN A 154 5.11 12.04 11.64
C GLN A 154 6.28 12.14 10.66
N LEU A 155 6.31 11.31 9.62
CA LEU A 155 7.30 11.41 8.55
C LEU A 155 7.10 12.70 7.76
N TYR A 156 5.85 13.05 7.44
CA TYR A 156 5.53 14.31 6.77
C TYR A 156 5.98 15.52 7.61
N ASP A 157 5.61 15.56 8.89
CA ASP A 157 6.00 16.60 9.83
C ASP A 157 7.53 16.73 9.92
N PHE A 158 8.25 15.62 9.97
CA PHE A 158 9.71 15.62 10.00
C PHE A 158 10.33 16.20 8.72
N LEU A 159 9.79 15.83 7.55
CA LEU A 159 10.34 16.26 6.27
C LEU A 159 10.01 17.73 5.98
N PHE A 160 8.79 18.18 6.26
CA PHE A 160 8.32 19.51 5.85
C PHE A 160 8.29 20.54 6.98
N ASN A 161 8.48 20.12 8.24
CA ASN A 161 8.29 20.96 9.42
C ASN A 161 6.89 21.60 9.46
N GLU A 162 5.89 20.87 8.96
CA GLU A 162 4.48 21.26 8.88
C GLU A 162 3.65 20.18 9.53
N LYS A 163 2.74 20.55 10.44
CA LYS A 163 1.85 19.58 11.08
C LYS A 163 0.77 19.15 10.10
N MET A 164 0.66 17.85 9.88
CA MET A 164 -0.44 17.26 9.13
C MET A 164 -1.33 16.40 10.00
N GLU A 165 -2.65 16.54 9.83
CA GLU A 165 -3.60 15.64 10.44
C GLU A 165 -3.78 14.38 9.60
N ARG A 166 -4.07 13.28 10.27
CA ARG A 166 -4.26 11.98 9.62
C ARG A 166 -5.60 11.98 8.89
N SER A 167 -5.59 11.67 7.60
CA SER A 167 -6.82 11.68 6.80
C SER A 167 -7.54 10.34 6.78
N HIS A 168 -6.82 9.21 6.87
CA HIS A 168 -7.40 7.86 6.76
C HIS A 168 -8.30 7.70 5.52
N ASP A 169 -7.80 8.27 4.43
CA ASP A 169 -8.32 8.14 3.08
C ASP A 169 -7.13 7.71 2.23
N ALA A 170 -7.26 6.56 1.57
CA ALA A 170 -6.15 5.95 0.87
C ALA A 170 -5.57 6.86 -0.23
N MET A 171 -6.39 7.74 -0.84
CA MET A 171 -5.86 8.64 -1.86
C MET A 171 -4.99 9.74 -1.26
N ILE A 172 -5.45 10.34 -0.15
CA ILE A 172 -4.67 11.37 0.55
C ILE A 172 -3.38 10.77 1.12
N ASP A 173 -3.45 9.56 1.68
CA ASP A 173 -2.29 8.87 2.24
C ASP A 173 -1.30 8.43 1.13
N ALA A 174 -1.77 8.04 -0.06
CA ALA A 174 -0.92 7.80 -1.23
C ALA A 174 -0.23 9.09 -1.74
N GLU A 175 -0.94 10.22 -1.76
CA GLU A 175 -0.37 11.53 -2.12
C GLU A 175 0.69 11.99 -1.12
N MET A 176 0.42 11.86 0.17
CA MET A 176 1.38 12.14 1.24
C MET A 176 2.62 11.26 1.11
N THR A 177 2.42 9.97 0.87
CA THR A 177 3.52 9.02 0.66
C THR A 177 4.39 9.43 -0.53
N ALA A 178 3.76 9.84 -1.65
CA ALA A 178 4.47 10.34 -2.82
C ALA A 178 5.31 11.58 -2.48
N LYS A 179 4.72 12.57 -1.77
CA LYS A 179 5.44 13.77 -1.32
C LYS A 179 6.63 13.43 -0.45
N CYS A 180 6.45 12.57 0.56
CA CYS A 180 7.52 12.13 1.44
C CYS A 180 8.64 11.43 0.65
N PHE A 181 8.28 10.51 -0.26
CA PHE A 181 9.26 9.82 -1.10
C PHE A 181 10.06 10.81 -1.96
N PHE A 182 9.39 11.74 -2.63
CA PHE A 182 10.07 12.71 -3.49
C PHE A 182 10.97 13.66 -2.71
N GLU A 183 10.61 14.01 -1.47
CA GLU A 183 11.45 14.82 -0.60
C GLU A 183 12.67 14.06 -0.09
N ILE A 184 12.52 12.79 0.32
CA ILE A 184 13.67 11.93 0.68
C ILE A 184 14.60 11.78 -0.54
N ARG A 185 14.02 11.62 -1.74
CA ARG A 185 14.78 11.57 -2.99
C ARG A 185 15.50 12.89 -3.30
N SER A 186 14.87 14.04 -3.07
CA SER A 186 15.45 15.37 -3.33
C SER A 186 16.67 15.64 -2.43
N ARG A 187 16.66 15.09 -1.21
CA ARG A 187 17.77 15.13 -0.25
C ARG A 187 18.93 14.19 -0.61
N GLY A 188 18.78 13.35 -1.64
CA GLY A 188 19.77 12.36 -2.03
C GLY A 188 19.84 11.15 -1.08
N GLU A 189 18.78 10.91 -0.32
CA GLU A 189 18.75 9.90 0.74
C GLU A 189 18.18 8.55 0.29
N ILE A 190 17.92 8.39 -1.03
CA ILE A 190 17.52 7.12 -1.64
C ILE A 190 18.65 6.62 -2.52
N SER A 191 19.48 5.71 -2.00
CA SER A 191 20.54 5.03 -2.75
C SER A 191 20.04 3.72 -3.38
N GLU A 192 20.79 3.19 -4.34
CA GLU A 192 20.46 1.88 -4.93
C GLU A 192 20.59 0.74 -3.89
N ASP A 193 21.58 0.80 -3.00
CA ASP A 193 21.73 -0.15 -1.89
C ASP A 193 20.53 -0.11 -0.94
N GLU A 194 20.00 1.08 -0.66
CA GLU A 194 18.81 1.24 0.16
C GLU A 194 17.56 0.68 -0.51
N LEU A 195 17.35 0.98 -1.80
CA LEU A 195 16.25 0.43 -2.59
C LEU A 195 16.27 -1.10 -2.51
N GLN A 196 17.44 -1.73 -2.69
CA GLN A 196 17.61 -3.18 -2.60
C GLN A 196 17.34 -3.72 -1.20
N LYS A 197 17.89 -3.07 -0.16
CA LYS A 197 17.69 -3.47 1.23
C LYS A 197 16.20 -3.44 1.62
N ILE A 198 15.51 -2.33 1.35
CA ILE A 198 14.10 -2.16 1.68
C ILE A 198 13.24 -3.14 0.87
N HIS A 199 13.52 -3.31 -0.43
CA HIS A 199 12.83 -4.29 -1.26
C HIS A 199 12.95 -5.70 -0.67
N HIS A 200 14.15 -6.13 -0.29
CA HIS A 200 14.40 -7.45 0.29
C HIS A 200 13.68 -7.64 1.63
N GLU A 201 13.69 -6.62 2.51
CA GLU A 201 12.98 -6.67 3.80
C GLU A 201 11.47 -6.90 3.61
N ILE A 202 10.88 -6.32 2.57
CA ILE A 202 9.47 -6.52 2.21
C ILE A 202 9.29 -7.91 1.58
N GLU A 203 10.05 -8.22 0.54
CA GLU A 203 9.92 -9.45 -0.25
C GLU A 203 9.99 -10.71 0.62
N CYS A 204 10.93 -10.78 1.57
CA CYS A 204 11.09 -11.92 2.47
C CYS A 204 9.86 -12.20 3.35
N LYS A 205 8.98 -11.21 3.54
CA LYS A 205 7.77 -11.36 4.36
C LYS A 205 6.54 -11.72 3.52
N LEU A 206 6.56 -11.46 2.21
CA LEU A 206 5.47 -11.77 1.28
C LEU A 206 5.32 -13.28 1.07
N LYS A 207 4.10 -13.71 0.72
CA LYS A 207 3.73 -15.14 0.64
C LYS A 207 3.67 -15.67 -0.80
N PHE A 208 4.29 -14.98 -1.76
CA PHE A 208 4.28 -15.39 -3.17
C PHE A 208 5.04 -16.68 -3.44
N LEU A 209 6.04 -17.01 -2.61
CA LEU A 209 7.06 -18.03 -2.93
C LEU A 209 7.33 -19.03 -1.79
N THR A 210 6.44 -19.19 -0.81
CA THR A 210 6.54 -20.39 0.02
C THR A 210 5.95 -21.57 -0.74
N ASN A 211 6.82 -22.37 -1.38
CA ASN A 211 6.56 -23.77 -1.74
C ASN A 211 6.27 -24.62 -0.48
N LYS A 212 5.23 -24.27 0.27
CA LYS A 212 4.54 -25.11 1.26
C LYS A 212 3.10 -25.37 0.82
N MET A 213 2.90 -25.51 -0.50
CA MET A 213 1.79 -26.25 -1.08
C MET A 213 2.33 -27.58 -1.63
N LYS A 214 2.63 -28.49 -0.71
CA LYS A 214 2.42 -29.93 -0.87
C LYS A 214 1.93 -30.47 0.46
#